data_AF-A0AAI8HK54-F1
#
_entry.id   AF-A0AAI8HK54-F1
#
_cell.length_a   1.000
_cell.length_b   1.000
_cell.length_c   1.000
_cell.angle_alpha   90.00
_cell.angle_beta   90.00
_cell.angle_gamma   90.00
#
_symmetry.space_group_name_H-M   'P 1'
#
loop_
_entity.id
_entity.type
_entity.pdbx_description
1 polymer ?
#
loop_
_entity_poly.entity_id
_entity_poly.type
_entity_poly.pdbx_seq_one_letter_code
_entity_poly.pdbx_strand_id
1 'polypeptide(L)'
;MPAVVDAAKDFYHRDKLMDVPQEHQEIMESLVNEVIKHRKVKAFLVTQRLSNSIALQELMTARLLHRWHIGYAAKKSNVGERYDIYAIDYGAYVDLRETNIGRELDESMFEDEDQYCNQEVPPTVDKRAVRHIVLEEEQLEKYNLILEGAIECPNPQCHTKFSPKQKSYIIKGLCPNCFEPVPK
;
A
#
# COMPACT_ATOMS: atom_id res chain seq x y z
N MET A 1 5.91 13.75 -20.57
CA MET A 1 7.29 14.30 -20.62
C MET A 1 8.26 13.24 -20.10
N PRO A 2 9.22 12.75 -20.90
CA PRO A 2 10.13 11.67 -20.49
C PRO A 2 10.94 11.99 -19.23
N ALA A 3 11.38 13.24 -19.06
CA ALA A 3 12.11 13.69 -17.87
C ALA A 3 11.35 13.50 -16.54
N VAL A 4 10.02 13.57 -16.54
CA VAL A 4 9.20 13.37 -15.32
C VAL A 4 9.17 11.89 -14.94
N VAL A 5 9.09 11.00 -15.94
CA VAL A 5 9.11 9.55 -15.73
C VAL A 5 10.46 9.10 -15.21
N ASP A 6 11.54 9.58 -15.83
CA ASP A 6 12.89 9.23 -15.40
C ASP A 6 13.18 9.71 -13.97
N ALA A 7 12.74 10.93 -13.63
CA ALA A 7 12.88 11.45 -12.27
C ALA A 7 12.06 10.66 -11.24
N ALA A 8 10.82 10.30 -11.55
CA ALA A 8 9.96 9.50 -10.66
C ALA A 8 10.56 8.11 -10.43
N LYS A 9 11.08 7.48 -11.49
CA LYS A 9 11.78 6.19 -11.43
C LYS A 9 13.05 6.27 -10.58
N ASP A 10 13.90 7.25 -10.83
CA ASP A 10 15.14 7.43 -10.08
C ASP A 10 14.86 7.65 -8.59
N PHE A 11 13.88 8.50 -8.25
CA PHE A 11 13.48 8.73 -6.87
C PHE A 11 12.93 7.48 -6.19
N TYR A 12 12.13 6.67 -6.90
CA TYR A 12 11.65 5.40 -6.37
C TYR A 12 12.79 4.43 -6.07
N HIS A 13 13.67 4.19 -7.05
CA HIS A 13 14.72 3.19 -6.91
C HIS A 13 15.84 3.63 -5.96
N ARG A 14 16.24 4.90 -5.97
CA ARG A 14 17.42 5.35 -5.22
C ARG A 14 17.09 5.82 -3.81
N ASP A 15 15.93 6.45 -3.63
CA ASP A 15 15.56 7.03 -2.34
C ASP A 15 14.54 6.17 -1.61
N LYS A 16 13.39 5.85 -2.23
CA LYS A 16 12.32 5.15 -1.50
C LYS A 16 12.61 3.68 -1.24
N LEU A 17 13.00 2.92 -2.28
CA LEU A 17 13.10 1.47 -2.19
C LEU A 17 14.36 1.02 -1.43
N MET A 18 15.49 1.70 -1.62
CA MET A 18 16.76 1.39 -0.96
C MET A 18 16.74 1.63 0.55
N ASP A 19 15.91 2.56 1.03
CA ASP A 19 15.73 2.86 2.46
C ASP A 19 14.91 1.80 3.22
N VAL A 20 14.37 0.81 2.50
CA VAL A 20 13.46 -0.20 3.02
C VAL A 20 14.15 -1.57 3.04
N PRO A 21 13.90 -2.43 4.07
CA PRO A 21 14.53 -3.75 4.15
C PRO A 21 14.26 -4.60 2.92
N GLN A 22 15.22 -5.46 2.54
CA GLN A 22 15.13 -6.31 1.35
C GLN A 22 13.82 -7.12 1.28
N GLU A 23 13.39 -7.70 2.40
CA GLU A 23 12.11 -8.43 2.50
C GLU A 23 10.92 -7.62 1.98
N HIS A 24 10.87 -6.32 2.30
CA HIS A 24 9.80 -5.42 1.86
C HIS A 24 9.96 -4.98 0.40
N GLN A 25 11.18 -4.98 -0.13
CA GLN A 25 11.42 -4.76 -1.56
C GLN A 25 10.85 -5.94 -2.38
N GLU A 26 11.07 -7.17 -1.91
CA GLU A 26 10.52 -8.40 -2.52
C GLU A 26 8.98 -8.43 -2.46
N ILE A 27 8.40 -7.90 -1.37
CA ILE A 27 6.95 -7.70 -1.24
C ILE A 27 6.46 -6.72 -2.30
N MET A 28 7.12 -5.57 -2.46
CA MET A 28 6.72 -4.59 -3.47
C MET A 28 6.79 -5.17 -4.89
N GLU A 29 7.85 -5.92 -5.21
CA GLU A 29 7.95 -6.59 -6.50
C GLU A 29 6.79 -7.57 -6.72
N SER A 30 6.45 -8.35 -5.69
CA SER A 30 5.31 -9.28 -5.72
C SER A 30 3.98 -8.56 -5.91
N LEU A 31 3.75 -7.45 -5.21
CA LEU A 31 2.56 -6.62 -5.36
C LEU A 31 2.46 -5.99 -6.75
N VAL A 32 3.57 -5.48 -7.31
CA VAL A 32 3.58 -4.93 -8.68
C VAL A 32 3.27 -6.02 -9.71
N ASN A 33 3.84 -7.21 -9.55
CA ASN A 33 3.59 -8.33 -10.45
C ASN A 33 2.11 -8.76 -10.41
N GLU A 34 1.53 -8.93 -9.22
CA GLU A 34 0.15 -9.39 -9.09
C GLU A 34 -0.87 -8.29 -9.46
N VAL A 35 -0.75 -7.11 -8.86
CA VAL A 35 -1.76 -6.05 -8.95
C VAL A 35 -1.66 -5.31 -10.30
N ILE A 36 -0.45 -4.92 -10.70
CA ILE A 36 -0.25 -4.15 -11.93
C ILE A 36 -0.14 -5.09 -13.15
N LYS A 37 0.86 -5.99 -13.18
CA LYS A 37 1.14 -6.77 -14.40
C LYS A 37 0.05 -7.80 -14.70
N HIS A 38 -0.46 -8.49 -13.67
CA HIS A 38 -1.43 -9.56 -13.87
C HIS A 38 -2.88 -9.05 -13.85
N ARG A 39 -3.25 -8.21 -12.88
CA ARG A 39 -4.63 -7.72 -12.72
C ARG A 39 -4.92 -6.39 -13.43
N LYS A 40 -3.89 -5.68 -13.90
CA LYS A 40 -4.00 -4.43 -14.66
C LYS A 40 -4.77 -3.33 -13.91
N VAL A 41 -4.49 -3.19 -12.61
CA VAL A 41 -5.01 -2.11 -11.77
C VAL A 41 -3.88 -1.54 -10.91
N LYS A 42 -4.10 -0.41 -10.25
CA LYS A 42 -3.13 0.20 -9.32
C LYS A 42 -3.44 0.03 -7.82
N ALA A 43 -4.57 -0.57 -7.50
CA ALA A 43 -5.03 -0.70 -6.12
C ALA A 43 -5.65 -2.07 -5.84
N PHE A 44 -5.61 -2.46 -4.57
CA PHE A 44 -6.09 -3.74 -4.06
C PHE A 44 -6.79 -3.55 -2.70
N LEU A 45 -7.56 -4.56 -2.31
CA LEU A 45 -8.30 -4.63 -1.07
C LEU A 45 -7.57 -5.53 -0.07
N VAL A 46 -7.52 -5.11 1.19
CA VAL A 46 -7.05 -5.90 2.33
C VAL A 46 -8.15 -5.90 3.38
N THR A 47 -8.43 -7.03 4.03
CA THR A 47 -9.39 -7.07 5.13
C THR A 47 -8.91 -6.20 6.29
N GLN A 48 -9.82 -5.53 7.01
CA GLN A 48 -9.43 -4.66 8.13
C GLN A 48 -8.67 -5.39 9.23
N ARG A 49 -8.92 -6.69 9.40
CA ARG A 49 -8.15 -7.54 10.32
C ARG A 49 -6.66 -7.55 9.96
N LEU A 50 -6.34 -7.50 8.67
CA LEU A 50 -5.00 -7.59 8.12
C LEU A 50 -4.41 -6.22 7.78
N SER A 51 -5.19 -5.15 7.75
CA SER A 51 -4.71 -3.77 7.54
C SER A 51 -3.68 -3.29 8.57
N ASN A 52 -3.65 -3.91 9.75
CA ASN A 52 -2.67 -3.64 10.81
C ASN A 52 -1.38 -4.47 10.67
N SER A 53 -1.19 -5.17 9.55
CA SER A 53 0.04 -5.90 9.33
C SER A 53 1.24 -4.94 9.30
N ILE A 54 2.32 -5.36 9.95
CA ILE A 54 3.54 -4.55 10.07
C ILE A 54 4.05 -4.14 8.71
N ALA A 55 4.11 -5.09 7.78
CA ALA A 55 4.74 -4.84 6.50
C ALA A 55 3.91 -3.86 5.65
N LEU A 56 2.58 -3.90 5.72
CA LEU A 56 1.74 -2.87 5.09
C LEU A 56 2.01 -1.48 5.69
N GLN A 57 2.24 -1.40 7.01
CA GLN A 57 2.59 -0.13 7.65
C GLN A 57 4.00 0.36 7.31
N GLU A 58 4.98 -0.53 7.19
CA GLU A 58 6.34 -0.16 6.79
C GLU A 58 6.35 0.36 5.34
N LEU A 59 5.62 -0.31 4.44
CA LEU A 59 5.44 0.15 3.06
C LEU A 59 4.67 1.48 2.96
N MET A 60 3.66 1.71 3.81
CA MET A 60 2.97 3.01 3.90
C MET A 60 3.90 4.11 4.44
N THR A 61 4.66 3.83 5.49
CA THR A 61 5.62 4.80 6.07
C THR A 61 6.72 5.17 5.07
N ALA A 62 7.15 4.21 4.25
CA ALA A 62 8.07 4.43 3.14
C ALA A 62 7.44 5.14 1.93
N ARG A 63 6.12 5.39 1.95
CA ARG A 63 5.34 5.94 0.82
C ARG A 63 5.49 5.10 -0.47
N LEU A 64 5.59 3.79 -0.30
CA LEU A 64 5.53 2.78 -1.37
C LEU A 64 4.10 2.31 -1.60
N LEU A 65 3.26 2.39 -0.56
CA LEU A 65 1.82 2.20 -0.63
C LEU A 65 1.07 3.42 -0.07
N HIS A 66 -0.11 3.70 -0.63
CA HIS A 66 -1.02 4.73 -0.15
C HIS A 66 -2.36 4.11 0.21
N ARG A 67 -2.86 4.35 1.41
CA ARG A 67 -4.21 3.90 1.80
C ARG A 67 -5.24 4.93 1.35
N TRP A 68 -6.08 4.55 0.39
CA TRP A 68 -7.07 5.44 -0.21
C TRP A 68 -8.42 5.43 0.50
N HIS A 69 -8.82 4.30 1.09
CA HIS A 69 -10.12 4.18 1.75
C HIS A 69 -10.07 3.21 2.92
N ILE A 70 -10.78 3.52 4.00
CA ILE A 70 -10.91 2.67 5.19
C ILE A 70 -12.35 2.15 5.29
N GLY A 71 -12.54 0.85 5.51
CA GLY A 71 -13.86 0.31 5.82
C GLY A 71 -14.80 0.17 4.61
N TYR A 72 -14.22 -0.03 3.43
CA TYR A 72 -14.92 -0.34 2.20
C TYR A 72 -15.72 -1.63 2.33
N ALA A 73 -17.01 -1.56 2.00
CA ALA A 73 -17.84 -2.76 1.88
C ALA A 73 -17.69 -3.32 0.47
N ALA A 74 -16.94 -4.42 0.33
CA ALA A 74 -16.87 -5.13 -0.94
C ALA A 74 -18.24 -5.72 -1.28
N LYS A 75 -18.73 -5.47 -2.49
CA LYS A 75 -20.09 -5.85 -2.92
C LYS A 75 -20.26 -7.36 -3.17
N LYS A 76 -19.19 -8.16 -3.03
CA LYS A 76 -19.18 -9.60 -3.32
C LYS A 76 -18.76 -10.39 -2.06
N SER A 77 -19.51 -11.46 -1.82
CA SER A 77 -19.32 -12.59 -0.90
C SER A 77 -19.46 -12.42 0.62
N ASN A 78 -18.91 -11.41 1.30
CA ASN A 78 -18.88 -11.45 2.79
C ASN A 78 -19.70 -10.32 3.43
N VAL A 79 -20.96 -10.59 3.75
CA VAL A 79 -21.81 -9.69 4.54
C VAL A 79 -21.14 -9.47 5.91
N GLY A 80 -20.68 -8.23 6.15
CA GLY A 80 -20.09 -7.82 7.43
C GLY A 80 -18.58 -7.59 7.40
N GLU A 81 -17.87 -8.05 6.36
CA GLU A 81 -16.43 -7.84 6.26
C GLU A 81 -16.10 -6.48 5.64
N ARG A 82 -15.13 -5.80 6.24
CA ARG A 82 -14.69 -4.47 5.86
C ARG A 82 -13.27 -4.55 5.33
N TYR A 83 -13.02 -3.78 4.27
CA TYR A 83 -11.75 -3.78 3.58
C TYR A 83 -11.17 -2.38 3.52
N ASP A 84 -9.85 -2.28 3.56
CA ASP A 84 -9.15 -1.05 3.25
C ASP A 84 -8.59 -1.14 1.82
N ILE A 85 -8.61 -0.01 1.11
CA ILE A 85 -8.07 0.09 -0.25
C ILE A 85 -6.65 0.64 -0.17
N TYR A 86 -5.70 -0.13 -0.69
CA TYR A 86 -4.31 0.26 -0.81
C TYR A 86 -3.96 0.43 -2.28
N ALA A 87 -3.23 1.49 -2.59
CA ALA A 87 -2.70 1.77 -3.92
C ALA A 87 -1.18 1.71 -3.91
N ILE A 88 -0.63 1.23 -5.02
CA ILE A 88 0.81 1.18 -5.26
C ILE A 88 1.29 2.55 -5.72
N ASP A 89 2.42 3.02 -5.19
CA ASP A 89 3.03 4.29 -5.58
C ASP A 89 3.41 4.31 -7.07
N TYR A 90 3.14 5.41 -7.77
CA TYR A 90 3.41 5.58 -9.20
C TYR A 90 4.85 5.24 -9.61
N GLY A 91 5.82 5.62 -8.78
CA GLY A 91 7.23 5.34 -9.04
C GLY A 91 7.56 3.84 -9.16
N ALA A 92 6.74 2.97 -8.58
CA ALA A 92 6.94 1.52 -8.60
C ALA A 92 6.56 0.85 -9.93
N TYR A 93 5.79 1.54 -10.78
CA TYR A 93 5.28 0.96 -12.03
C TYR A 93 5.33 1.91 -13.23
N VAL A 94 5.82 3.14 -13.06
CA VAL A 94 5.93 4.12 -14.14
C VAL A 94 6.80 3.61 -15.30
N ASP A 95 7.82 2.82 -14.99
CA ASP A 95 8.72 2.21 -15.98
C ASP A 95 8.02 1.17 -16.86
N LEU A 96 6.94 0.55 -16.37
CA LEU A 96 6.14 -0.39 -17.15
C LEU A 96 5.49 0.29 -18.35
N ARG A 97 5.24 1.61 -18.31
CA ARG A 97 4.59 2.34 -19.41
C ARG A 97 5.29 2.16 -20.76
N GLU A 98 6.62 2.14 -20.75
CA GLU A 98 7.44 2.01 -21.95
C GLU A 98 7.64 0.54 -22.39
N THR A 99 7.13 -0.42 -21.61
CA THR A 99 7.20 -1.85 -21.93
C THR A 99 5.98 -2.32 -22.73
N ASN A 100 6.05 -3.54 -23.28
CA ASN A 100 4.88 -4.16 -23.92
C ASN A 100 3.69 -4.31 -22.96
N ILE A 101 3.96 -4.54 -21.67
CA ILE A 101 2.92 -4.61 -20.64
C ILE A 101 2.23 -3.25 -20.51
N GLY A 102 2.98 -2.16 -20.47
CA GLY A 102 2.45 -0.79 -20.37
C GLY A 102 1.51 -0.41 -21.50
N ARG A 103 1.77 -0.89 -22.72
CA ARG A 103 0.87 -0.66 -23.88
C ARG A 103 -0.47 -1.35 -23.75
N GLU A 104 -0.57 -2.39 -22.92
CA GLU A 104 -1.82 -3.10 -22.64
C GLU A 104 -2.50 -2.62 -21.35
N LEU A 105 -1.87 -1.73 -20.58
CA LEU A 105 -2.45 -1.08 -19.42
C LEU A 105 -3.31 0.11 -19.89
N ASP A 106 -4.37 0.39 -19.16
CA ASP A 106 -5.26 1.53 -19.45
C ASP A 106 -4.48 2.85 -19.28
N GLU A 107 -4.59 3.78 -20.23
CA GLU A 107 -3.92 5.08 -20.15
C GLU A 107 -4.27 5.85 -18.87
N SER A 108 -5.49 5.65 -18.35
CA SER A 108 -5.94 6.23 -17.07
C SER A 108 -5.16 5.73 -15.84
N MET A 109 -4.42 4.62 -15.96
CA MET A 109 -3.51 4.15 -14.89
C MET A 109 -2.31 5.09 -14.69
N PHE A 110 -1.91 5.83 -15.73
CA PHE A 110 -0.74 6.70 -15.71
C PHE A 110 -1.08 8.19 -15.59
N GLU A 111 -2.35 8.54 -15.42
CA GLU A 111 -2.78 9.92 -15.16
C GLU A 111 -2.41 10.35 -13.73
N ASP A 112 -1.80 11.55 -13.62
CA ASP A 112 -1.14 12.07 -12.41
C ASP A 112 -2.04 12.08 -11.17
N GLU A 113 -1.45 11.75 -10.02
CA GLU A 113 -2.10 11.56 -8.70
C GLU A 113 -2.32 12.85 -7.89
N ASP A 114 -2.11 14.05 -8.46
CA ASP A 114 -2.16 15.32 -7.71
C ASP A 114 -3.58 15.84 -7.39
N GLN A 115 -4.62 15.31 -8.04
CA GLN A 115 -6.04 15.56 -7.75
C GLN A 115 -6.66 14.68 -6.62
N TYR A 116 -5.87 13.99 -5.79
CA TYR A 116 -6.35 12.77 -5.09
C TYR A 116 -6.45 12.92 -3.55
N CYS A 117 -6.16 14.10 -3.01
CA CYS A 117 -6.08 14.35 -1.55
C CYS A 117 -7.44 14.46 -0.83
N ASN A 118 -8.57 14.59 -1.56
CA ASN A 118 -9.87 14.95 -0.98
C ASN A 118 -11.06 14.10 -1.46
N GLN A 119 -10.83 12.92 -2.06
CA GLN A 119 -11.91 12.11 -2.62
C GLN A 119 -11.85 10.66 -2.11
N GLU A 120 -12.98 10.13 -1.62
CA GLU A 120 -13.09 8.79 -1.00
C GLU A 120 -12.57 7.65 -1.89
N VAL A 121 -12.61 7.81 -3.21
CA VAL A 121 -11.95 6.94 -4.20
C VAL A 121 -11.75 7.79 -5.47
N PRO A 122 -10.59 7.70 -6.16
CA PRO A 122 -10.35 8.49 -7.35
C PRO A 122 -11.30 8.13 -8.51
N PRO A 123 -11.71 9.11 -9.35
CA PRO A 123 -12.59 8.87 -10.49
C PRO A 123 -11.97 7.98 -11.58
N THR A 124 -10.64 7.95 -11.68
CA THR A 124 -9.86 7.10 -12.61
C THR A 124 -9.76 5.65 -12.14
N VAL A 125 -10.10 5.37 -10.88
CA VAL A 125 -10.10 4.03 -10.34
C VAL A 125 -11.52 3.53 -10.46
N ASP A 126 -11.81 2.76 -11.50
CA ASP A 126 -13.10 2.09 -11.59
C ASP A 126 -13.28 1.25 -10.31
N LYS A 127 -14.19 1.71 -9.43
CA LYS A 127 -14.56 0.99 -8.20
C LYS A 127 -14.96 -0.45 -8.52
N ARG A 128 -15.35 -0.77 -9.75
CA ARG A 128 -15.62 -2.15 -10.23
C ARG A 128 -14.35 -2.96 -10.45
N ALA A 129 -13.26 -2.37 -10.91
CA ALA A 129 -12.01 -3.06 -11.20
C ALA A 129 -11.30 -3.51 -9.91
N VAL A 130 -11.22 -2.62 -8.90
CA VAL A 130 -10.56 -2.93 -7.61
C VAL A 130 -11.39 -3.85 -6.73
N ARG A 131 -12.71 -3.90 -6.92
CA ARG A 131 -13.70 -4.65 -6.11
C ARG A 131 -13.45 -6.15 -6.00
N HIS A 132 -12.60 -6.72 -6.85
CA HIS A 132 -12.35 -8.16 -6.93
C HIS A 132 -10.90 -8.53 -6.63
N ILE A 133 -10.06 -7.56 -6.29
CA ILE A 133 -8.63 -7.77 -6.08
C ILE A 133 -8.38 -7.72 -4.58
N VAL A 134 -8.88 -8.74 -3.91
CA VAL A 134 -8.69 -8.96 -2.48
C VAL A 134 -7.41 -9.76 -2.31
N LEU A 135 -6.42 -9.19 -1.61
CA LEU A 135 -5.30 -9.97 -1.12
C LEU A 135 -5.73 -10.65 0.18
N GLU A 136 -6.00 -11.95 0.06
CA GLU A 136 -6.37 -12.82 1.18
C GLU A 136 -5.17 -13.07 2.11
N GLU A 137 -5.47 -13.55 3.33
CA GLU A 137 -4.45 -13.86 4.35
C GLU A 137 -3.33 -14.75 3.82
N GLU A 138 -3.65 -15.78 3.05
CA GLU A 138 -2.64 -16.68 2.46
C GLU A 138 -1.69 -15.95 1.49
N GLN A 139 -2.17 -14.96 0.75
CA GLN A 139 -1.30 -14.13 -0.10
C GLN A 139 -0.43 -13.23 0.77
N LEU A 140 -1.00 -12.64 1.82
CA LEU A 140 -0.26 -11.79 2.74
C LEU A 140 0.81 -12.58 3.52
N GLU A 141 0.50 -13.79 3.97
CA GLU A 141 1.44 -14.72 4.59
C GLU A 141 2.53 -15.17 3.62
N LYS A 142 2.15 -15.52 2.38
CA LYS A 142 3.10 -15.85 1.31
C LYS A 142 4.08 -14.70 1.04
N TYR A 143 3.63 -13.47 1.21
CA TYR A 143 4.46 -12.27 1.09
C TYR A 143 5.10 -11.86 2.41
N ASN A 144 5.11 -12.68 3.47
CA ASN A 144 5.65 -12.33 4.79
C ASN A 144 5.10 -11.01 5.37
N LEU A 145 3.90 -10.59 4.98
CA LEU A 145 3.31 -9.32 5.42
C LEU A 145 2.82 -9.39 6.88
N ILE A 146 2.75 -10.59 7.47
CA ILE A 146 2.34 -10.84 8.86
C ILE A 146 3.59 -11.13 9.69
N LEU A 147 4.10 -10.13 10.41
CA LEU A 147 5.27 -10.29 11.28
C LEU A 147 4.85 -10.55 12.73
N GLU A 148 5.47 -11.55 13.33
CA GLU A 148 5.51 -11.77 14.78
C GLU A 148 6.21 -10.56 15.47
N GLY A 149 5.73 -10.16 16.66
CA GLY A 149 6.36 -9.08 17.45
C GLY A 149 5.77 -7.67 17.28
N ALA A 150 4.54 -7.54 16.77
CA ALA A 150 3.83 -6.27 16.71
C ALA A 150 3.52 -5.71 18.10
N ILE A 151 3.74 -4.40 18.28
CA ILE A 151 3.40 -3.65 19.48
C ILE A 151 1.96 -3.15 19.33
N GLU A 152 1.12 -3.42 20.33
CA GLU A 152 -0.23 -2.87 20.38
C GLU A 152 -0.22 -1.52 21.10
N CYS A 153 -0.86 -0.51 20.50
CA CYS A 153 -0.96 0.81 21.12
C CYS A 153 -1.80 0.72 22.41
N PRO A 154 -1.32 1.24 23.55
CA PRO A 154 -2.04 1.18 24.83
C PRO A 154 -3.19 2.20 24.92
N ASN A 155 -3.31 3.11 23.96
CA ASN A 155 -4.38 4.11 23.98
C ASN A 155 -5.74 3.44 23.72
N PRO A 156 -6.73 3.53 24.62
CA PRO A 156 -8.05 2.92 24.45
C PRO A 156 -8.85 3.46 23.26
N GLN A 157 -8.47 4.60 22.68
CA GLN A 157 -9.06 5.13 21.45
C GLN A 157 -8.31 4.69 20.18
N CYS A 158 -7.17 4.00 20.33
CA CYS A 158 -6.31 3.56 19.24
C CYS A 158 -5.88 2.11 19.43
N HIS A 159 -6.57 1.18 18.76
CA HIS A 159 -6.21 -0.25 18.76
C HIS A 159 -5.23 -0.62 17.63
N THR A 160 -4.35 0.30 17.27
CA THR A 160 -3.39 0.07 16.18
C THR A 160 -2.26 -0.81 16.68
N LYS A 161 -2.00 -1.91 15.96
CA LYS A 161 -0.78 -2.73 16.14
C LYS A 161 0.26 -2.26 15.14
N PHE A 162 1.51 -2.11 15.54
CA PHE A 162 2.56 -1.58 14.66
C PHE A 162 3.94 -2.15 14.94
N SER A 163 4.85 -1.98 13.97
CA SER A 163 6.22 -2.49 14.06
C SER A 163 7.07 -1.71 15.05
N PRO A 164 7.89 -2.37 15.89
CA PRO A 164 8.91 -1.69 16.68
C PRO A 164 9.94 -0.96 15.80
N LYS A 165 10.00 -1.23 14.49
CA LYS A 165 10.89 -0.56 13.54
C LYS A 165 10.34 0.78 12.99
N GLN A 166 9.13 1.18 13.36
CA GLN A 166 8.55 2.44 12.88
C GLN A 166 9.35 3.66 13.35
N LYS A 167 9.66 4.60 12.43
CA LYS A 167 10.49 5.78 12.72
C LYS A 167 9.94 6.63 13.88
N SER A 168 8.63 6.85 13.94
CA SER A 168 8.00 7.60 15.04
C SER A 168 8.24 6.95 16.40
N TYR A 169 8.20 5.62 16.45
CA TYR A 169 8.42 4.85 17.66
C TYR A 169 9.90 4.77 18.04
N ILE A 170 10.79 4.52 17.07
CA ILE A 170 12.24 4.52 17.30
C ILE A 170 12.69 5.90 17.84
N ILE A 171 12.34 6.98 17.12
CA ILE A 171 12.86 8.32 17.39
C ILE A 171 12.18 8.95 18.61
N LYS A 172 10.86 8.82 18.72
CA LYS A 172 10.06 9.55 19.73
C LYS A 172 9.29 8.66 20.70
N GLY A 173 9.24 7.34 20.47
CA GLY A 173 8.41 6.43 21.28
C GLY A 173 6.91 6.65 21.06
N LEU A 174 6.51 7.10 19.87
CA LEU A 174 5.11 7.42 19.56
C LEU A 174 4.46 6.40 18.64
N CYS A 175 3.16 6.15 18.87
CA CYS A 175 2.32 5.37 17.97
C CYS A 175 2.27 6.06 16.59
N PRO A 176 2.46 5.33 15.48
CA PRO A 176 2.43 5.92 14.14
C PRO A 176 1.03 6.39 13.70
N ASN A 177 -0.04 5.94 14.36
CA ASN A 177 -1.41 6.30 14.00
C ASN A 177 -1.97 7.47 14.82
N CYS A 178 -1.96 7.36 16.15
CA CYS A 178 -2.52 8.39 17.04
C CYS A 178 -1.48 9.35 17.62
N PHE A 179 -0.18 9.13 17.36
CA PHE A 179 0.93 9.94 17.89
C PHE A 179 1.01 10.03 19.42
N GLU A 180 0.27 9.18 20.16
CA GLU A 180 0.39 9.07 21.61
C GLU A 180 1.65 8.26 22.02
N PRO A 181 2.20 8.51 23.22
CA PRO A 181 3.34 7.76 23.75
C PRO A 181 3.04 6.27 23.89
N VAL A 182 3.97 5.43 23.44
CA VAL A 182 3.92 3.97 23.59
C VAL A 182 5.17 3.53 24.38
N PRO A 183 5.02 2.73 25.44
CA PRO A 183 6.15 2.25 26.22
C PRO A 183 7.15 1.49 25.33
N LYS A 184 8.44 1.70 25.62
CA LYS A 184 9.57 1.02 24.98
C LYS A 184 9.94 -0.26 25.71
#